data_AF-A0A0M3HGA8-F1
#
_entry.id   AF-A0A0M3HGA8-F1
#
_cell.length_a   1.000
_cell.length_b   1.000
_cell.length_c   1.000
_cell.angle_alpha   90.00
_cell.angle_beta   90.00
_cell.angle_gamma   90.00
#
_symmetry.space_group_name_H-M   'P 1'
#
loop_
_entity.id
_entity.type
_entity.pdbx_description
1 polymer ?
#
loop_
_entity_poly.entity_id
_entity_poly.type
_entity_poly.pdbx_seq_one_letter_code
_entity_poly.pdbx_strand_id
1 'polypeptide(L)'
;MTGNDLRYKAICGKPSEVTYMYATHLIEERAEQMGLPPPRKVYVLGDNTESDILGANLFEHHLQTGERGRFDNVDLATLRKDYNSKNKTSSEIKHCFSTLIETGVYAEMNQKSLIEQSVSTLYGRLTHRELGEFKTPQFVEKNLSTAIRMICESEKFNFAL
;
A
#
# COMPACT_ATOMS: atom_id res chain seq x y z
N MET A 1 -12.36 -27.67 16.22
CA MET A 1 -11.62 -27.34 14.99
C MET A 1 -12.08 -28.29 13.90
N THR A 2 -12.37 -27.82 12.69
CA THR A 2 -13.07 -28.61 11.64
C THR A 2 -12.17 -29.50 10.79
N GLY A 3 -10.85 -29.46 10.97
CA GLY A 3 -9.89 -30.34 10.26
C GLY A 3 -9.69 -30.02 8.77
N ASN A 4 -10.30 -28.94 8.26
CA ASN A 4 -10.19 -28.50 6.87
C ASN A 4 -9.41 -27.19 6.78
N ASP A 5 -8.56 -27.06 5.76
CA ASP A 5 -7.87 -25.81 5.44
C ASP A 5 -8.87 -24.70 5.12
N LEU A 6 -8.66 -23.52 5.72
CA LEU A 6 -9.50 -22.36 5.47
C LEU A 6 -9.26 -21.85 4.04
N ARG A 7 -10.27 -21.96 3.17
CA ARG A 7 -10.24 -21.40 1.82
C ARG A 7 -10.80 -19.98 1.83
N TYR A 8 -9.91 -18.98 1.84
CA TYR A 8 -10.30 -17.58 1.73
C TYR A 8 -10.78 -17.28 0.31
N LYS A 9 -11.98 -16.70 0.18
CA LYS A 9 -12.53 -16.25 -1.11
C LYS A 9 -11.93 -14.92 -1.59
N ALA A 10 -11.54 -14.06 -0.65
CA ALA A 10 -10.85 -12.80 -0.88
C ALA A 10 -10.10 -12.41 0.39
N ILE A 11 -9.01 -11.67 0.24
CA ILE A 11 -8.25 -11.08 1.33
C ILE A 11 -8.31 -9.57 1.13
N CYS A 12 -8.83 -8.88 2.14
CA CYS A 12 -8.98 -7.43 2.15
C CYS A 12 -8.27 -6.87 3.38
N GLY A 13 -7.83 -5.62 3.30
CA GLY A 13 -6.94 -5.01 4.28
C GLY A 13 -5.47 -5.11 3.88
N LYS A 14 -4.62 -4.31 4.54
CA LYS A 14 -3.17 -4.39 4.35
C LYS A 14 -2.66 -5.80 4.68
N PRO A 15 -1.71 -6.38 3.92
CA PRO A 15 -0.95 -5.79 2.81
C PRO A 15 -1.53 -6.03 1.40
N SER A 16 -2.79 -6.46 1.24
CA SER A 16 -3.33 -6.79 -0.09
C SER A 16 -3.41 -5.56 -1.02
N GLU A 17 -2.98 -5.74 -2.27
CA GLU A 17 -2.90 -4.70 -3.29
C GLU A 17 -4.29 -4.11 -3.64
N VAL A 18 -5.35 -4.91 -3.61
CA VAL A 18 -6.73 -4.42 -3.83
C VAL A 18 -7.13 -3.34 -2.82
N THR A 19 -6.58 -3.40 -1.59
CA THR A 19 -6.84 -2.40 -0.54
C THR A 19 -6.20 -1.08 -0.90
N TYR A 20 -4.97 -1.09 -1.41
CA TYR A 20 -4.26 0.12 -1.83
C TYR A 20 -4.89 0.71 -3.09
N MET A 21 -5.29 -0.14 -4.05
CA MET A 21 -6.04 0.29 -5.22
C MET A 21 -7.34 0.98 -4.81
N TYR A 22 -8.10 0.42 -3.87
CA TYR A 22 -9.32 1.07 -3.38
C TYR A 22 -9.01 2.42 -2.70
N ALA A 23 -7.99 2.48 -1.86
CA ALA A 23 -7.57 3.72 -1.21
C ALA A 23 -7.18 4.81 -2.23
N THR A 24 -6.48 4.47 -3.32
CA THR A 24 -6.13 5.46 -4.36
C THR A 24 -7.34 6.05 -5.05
N HIS A 25 -8.38 5.25 -5.31
CA HIS A 25 -9.61 5.75 -5.89
C HIS A 25 -10.31 6.75 -4.96
N LEU A 26 -10.35 6.48 -3.65
CA LEU A 26 -10.92 7.41 -2.67
C LEU A 26 -10.14 8.73 -2.62
N ILE A 27 -8.82 8.68 -2.75
CA ILE A 27 -7.98 9.89 -2.80
C ILE A 27 -8.29 10.71 -4.06
N GLU A 28 -8.45 10.06 -5.22
CA GLU A 28 -8.79 10.73 -6.47
C GLU A 28 -10.18 11.36 -6.46
N GLU A 29 -11.18 10.66 -5.93
CA GLU A 29 -12.53 11.21 -5.71
C GLU A 29 -12.49 12.43 -4.79
N ARG A 30 -11.67 12.37 -3.74
CA ARG A 30 -11.52 13.49 -2.81
C ARG A 30 -10.84 14.69 -3.48
N ALA A 31 -9.82 14.45 -4.31
CA ALA A 31 -9.17 15.50 -5.09
C ALA A 31 -10.15 16.17 -6.05
N GLU A 32 -10.98 15.40 -6.77
CA GLU A 32 -12.02 15.92 -7.66
C GLU A 32 -13.03 16.79 -6.90
N GLN A 33 -13.52 16.33 -5.75
CA GLN A 33 -14.42 17.10 -4.88
C GLN A 33 -13.82 18.42 -4.39
N MET A 34 -12.48 18.48 -4.27
CA MET A 34 -11.75 19.68 -3.88
C MET A 34 -11.39 20.58 -5.07
N GLY A 35 -11.72 20.19 -6.30
CA GLY A 35 -11.30 20.89 -7.53
C GLY A 35 -9.79 20.81 -7.78
N LEU A 36 -9.11 19.81 -7.21
CA LEU A 36 -7.69 19.57 -7.38
C LEU A 36 -7.45 18.62 -8.57
N PRO A 37 -6.29 18.72 -9.25
CA PRO A 37 -5.91 17.73 -10.24
C PRO A 37 -5.75 16.35 -9.59
N PRO A 38 -6.02 15.25 -10.33
CA PRO A 38 -5.85 13.92 -9.79
C PRO A 38 -4.37 13.69 -9.41
N PRO A 39 -4.09 13.11 -8.24
CA PRO A 39 -2.72 12.82 -7.83
C PRO A 39 -2.09 11.77 -8.73
N ARG A 40 -0.78 11.90 -8.95
CA ARG A 40 0.03 10.91 -9.68
C ARG A 40 0.92 10.07 -8.77
N LYS A 41 1.09 10.49 -7.52
CA LYS A 41 1.93 9.86 -6.51
C LYS A 41 1.16 9.76 -5.21
N VAL A 42 1.31 8.65 -4.50
CA VAL A 42 0.83 8.48 -3.12
C VAL A 42 1.97 8.05 -2.21
N TYR A 43 1.97 8.56 -0.99
CA TYR A 43 2.94 8.21 0.05
C TYR A 43 2.22 7.48 1.18
N VAL A 44 2.65 6.26 1.45
CA VAL A 44 2.12 5.42 2.52
C VAL A 44 3.02 5.61 3.73
N LEU A 45 2.51 6.31 4.73
CA LEU A 45 3.18 6.50 6.02
C LEU A 45 2.65 5.45 7.00
N GLY A 46 3.50 4.54 7.44
CA GLY A 46 3.10 3.47 8.36
C GLY A 46 4.24 2.98 9.22
N ASP A 47 3.91 2.35 10.35
CA ASP A 47 4.89 1.81 11.29
C ASP A 47 5.20 0.34 10.99
N ASN A 48 4.31 -0.39 10.30
CA ASN A 48 4.44 -1.83 10.18
C ASN A 48 5.00 -2.33 8.85
N THR A 49 6.20 -2.93 8.86
CA THR A 49 6.85 -3.50 7.67
C THR A 49 6.08 -4.68 7.05
N GLU A 50 5.36 -5.45 7.86
CA GLU A 50 4.57 -6.62 7.44
C GLU A 50 3.21 -6.25 6.84
N SER A 51 2.78 -4.98 6.92
CA SER A 51 1.47 -4.56 6.42
C SER A 51 1.51 -3.27 5.60
N ASP A 52 2.03 -2.18 6.15
CA ASP A 52 2.11 -0.88 5.49
C ASP A 52 3.14 -0.91 4.37
N ILE A 53 4.39 -1.26 4.73
CA ILE A 53 5.50 -1.20 3.78
C ILE A 53 5.35 -2.28 2.71
N LEU A 54 5.09 -3.52 3.15
CA LEU A 54 4.83 -4.64 2.26
C LEU A 54 3.70 -4.33 1.26
N GLY A 55 2.56 -3.84 1.74
CA GLY A 55 1.42 -3.56 0.88
C GLY A 55 1.66 -2.40 -0.09
N ALA A 56 2.31 -1.33 0.38
CA ALA A 56 2.69 -0.20 -0.47
C ALA A 56 3.64 -0.62 -1.60
N ASN A 57 4.63 -1.45 -1.30
CA ASN A 57 5.62 -1.88 -2.29
C ASN A 57 5.06 -2.91 -3.27
N LEU A 58 4.18 -3.82 -2.82
CA LEU A 58 3.45 -4.73 -3.71
C LEU A 58 2.56 -3.95 -4.69
N PHE A 59 1.87 -2.93 -4.20
CA PHE A 59 1.05 -2.08 -5.03
C PHE A 59 1.89 -1.23 -6.01
N GLU A 60 3.05 -0.71 -5.59
CA GLU A 60 3.99 -0.05 -6.50
C GLU A 60 4.47 -0.99 -7.61
N HIS A 61 4.85 -2.22 -7.26
CA HIS A 61 5.22 -3.24 -8.24
C HIS A 61 4.09 -3.51 -9.23
N HIS A 62 2.85 -3.58 -8.76
CA HIS A 62 1.69 -3.66 -9.65
C HIS A 62 1.59 -2.44 -10.59
N LEU A 63 1.75 -1.22 -10.08
CA LEU A 63 1.69 0.00 -10.90
C LEU A 63 2.76 0.01 -12.00
N GLN A 64 3.96 -0.51 -11.72
CA GLN A 64 5.07 -0.53 -12.68
C GLN A 64 4.99 -1.68 -13.69
N THR A 65 4.50 -2.85 -13.29
CA THR A 65 4.53 -4.06 -14.13
C THR A 65 3.19 -4.41 -14.77
N GLY A 66 2.07 -3.96 -14.19
CA GLY A 66 0.73 -4.38 -14.56
C GLY A 66 0.41 -5.84 -14.21
N GLU A 67 1.29 -6.54 -13.50
CA GLU A 67 1.07 -7.92 -13.07
C GLU A 67 -0.10 -8.04 -12.10
N ARG A 68 -0.73 -9.22 -11.99
CA ARG A 68 -1.77 -9.46 -10.98
C ARG A 68 -1.20 -9.26 -9.57
N GLY A 69 -2.06 -8.89 -8.61
CA GLY A 69 -1.66 -8.79 -7.21
C GLY A 69 -1.03 -10.11 -6.74
N ARG A 70 0.15 -10.06 -6.13
CA ARG A 70 0.86 -11.23 -5.62
C ARG A 70 0.19 -11.77 -4.36
N PHE A 71 -0.44 -10.91 -3.55
CA PHE A 71 -1.10 -11.33 -2.31
C PHE A 71 -2.56 -11.72 -2.50
N ASP A 72 -3.29 -11.04 -3.37
CA ASP A 72 -4.71 -11.33 -3.59
C ASP A 72 -5.00 -12.09 -4.91
N ASN A 73 -4.02 -12.25 -5.81
CA ASN A 73 -4.16 -12.82 -7.17
C ASN A 73 -5.19 -12.10 -8.04
N VAL A 74 -5.57 -10.88 -7.65
CA VAL A 74 -6.59 -10.09 -8.33
C VAL A 74 -5.99 -9.43 -9.57
N ASP A 75 -6.77 -9.41 -10.64
CA ASP A 75 -6.47 -8.60 -11.82
C ASP A 75 -6.82 -7.13 -11.54
N LEU A 76 -5.91 -6.45 -10.87
CA LEU A 76 -6.10 -5.06 -10.48
C LEU A 76 -6.27 -4.14 -11.70
N ALA A 77 -5.64 -4.47 -12.84
CA ALA A 77 -5.82 -3.73 -14.08
C ALA A 77 -7.26 -3.84 -14.61
N THR A 78 -7.86 -5.03 -14.55
CA THR A 78 -9.27 -5.23 -14.92
C THR A 78 -10.20 -4.54 -13.93
N LEU A 79 -9.96 -4.67 -12.62
CA LEU A 79 -10.77 -3.97 -11.62
C LEU A 79 -10.70 -2.45 -11.79
N ARG A 80 -9.52 -1.89 -12.09
CA ARG A 80 -9.34 -0.47 -12.37
C ARG A 80 -10.10 -0.04 -13.62
N LYS A 81 -10.09 -0.84 -14.70
CA LYS A 81 -10.89 -0.57 -15.90
C LYS A 81 -12.39 -0.58 -15.59
N ASP A 82 -12.85 -1.57 -14.85
CA ASP A 82 -14.26 -1.67 -14.44
C ASP A 82 -14.67 -0.48 -13.59
N TYR A 83 -13.80 -0.03 -12.68
CA TYR A 83 -14.01 1.17 -11.88
C TYR A 83 -14.10 2.42 -12.75
N ASN A 84 -13.11 2.67 -13.60
CA ASN A 84 -13.06 3.83 -14.50
C ASN A 84 -14.21 3.82 -15.53
N SER A 85 -14.79 2.66 -15.84
CA SER A 85 -15.96 2.60 -16.73
C SER A 85 -17.24 3.08 -16.04
N LYS A 86 -17.31 2.97 -14.70
CA LYS A 86 -18.45 3.35 -13.87
C LYS A 86 -18.30 4.76 -13.28
N ASN A 87 -17.06 5.24 -13.18
CA ASN A 87 -16.72 6.54 -12.57
C ASN A 87 -16.09 7.45 -13.63
N LYS A 88 -16.37 8.76 -13.58
CA LYS A 88 -15.84 9.72 -14.56
C LYS A 88 -14.33 9.98 -14.43
N THR A 89 -13.73 9.56 -13.32
CA THR A 89 -12.32 9.74 -13.01
C THR A 89 -11.51 8.57 -13.56
N SER A 90 -10.62 8.86 -14.52
CA SER A 90 -9.55 7.92 -14.86
C SER A 90 -8.48 8.05 -13.80
N SER A 91 -8.23 6.99 -13.04
CA SER A 91 -7.13 7.01 -12.06
C SER A 91 -5.80 7.39 -12.71
N GLU A 92 -5.10 8.38 -12.16
CA GLU A 92 -3.81 8.87 -12.67
C GLU A 92 -2.62 8.45 -11.81
N ILE A 93 -2.84 7.73 -10.71
CA ILE A 93 -1.76 7.23 -9.86
C ILE A 93 -0.78 6.39 -10.69
N LYS A 94 0.50 6.80 -10.61
CA LYS A 94 1.67 6.21 -11.26
C LYS A 94 2.66 5.62 -10.27
N HIS A 95 2.74 6.19 -9.07
CA HIS A 95 3.69 5.75 -8.05
C HIS A 95 3.06 5.68 -6.66
N CYS A 96 3.49 4.68 -5.91
CA CYS A 96 3.23 4.48 -4.49
C CYS A 96 4.57 4.35 -3.76
N PHE A 97 4.81 5.23 -2.79
CA PHE A 97 6.05 5.25 -2.03
C PHE A 97 5.81 4.85 -0.58
N SER A 98 6.62 3.93 -0.07
CA SER A 98 6.55 3.48 1.33
C SER A 98 7.46 4.29 2.22
N THR A 99 6.95 4.74 3.36
CA THR A 99 7.72 5.43 4.40
C THR A 99 7.45 4.79 5.76
N LEU A 100 8.49 4.19 6.32
CA LEU A 100 8.45 3.60 7.65
C LEU A 100 8.56 4.71 8.71
N ILE A 101 7.60 4.75 9.62
CA ILE A 101 7.58 5.69 10.73
C ILE A 101 8.06 4.98 12.00
N GLU A 102 9.27 5.31 12.42
CA GLU A 102 9.87 4.83 13.67
C GLU A 102 9.34 5.61 14.86
N THR A 103 8.02 5.56 15.10
CA THR A 103 7.51 6.07 16.38
C THR A 103 8.13 5.22 17.50
N GLY A 104 8.52 5.83 18.62
CA GLY A 104 9.36 5.21 19.66
C GLY A 104 8.85 3.89 20.28
N VAL A 105 7.67 3.42 19.89
CA VAL A 105 7.09 2.12 20.26
C VAL A 105 7.52 0.99 19.32
N TYR A 106 7.89 1.29 18.07
CA TYR A 106 8.34 0.30 17.08
C TYR A 106 9.74 -0.25 17.39
N ALA A 107 10.50 0.42 18.26
CA ALA A 107 11.76 -0.11 18.79
C ALA A 107 11.56 -1.23 19.82
N GLU A 108 10.37 -1.33 20.47
CA GLU A 108 10.16 -2.24 21.61
C GLU A 108 8.99 -3.22 21.47
N MET A 109 8.06 -3.06 20.51
CA MET A 109 6.91 -3.97 20.39
C MET A 109 6.95 -4.80 19.11
N ASN A 110 7.72 -5.88 19.19
CA ASN A 110 7.53 -7.08 18.37
C ASN A 110 6.28 -7.85 18.88
N GLN A 111 5.13 -7.19 18.96
CA GLN A 111 3.87 -7.85 19.29
C GLN A 111 3.37 -8.57 18.04
N LYS A 112 3.79 -9.84 17.93
CA LYS A 112 3.22 -10.82 17.01
C LYS A 112 1.71 -10.84 17.16
N SER A 113 1.00 -10.21 16.23
CA SER A 113 -0.45 -10.28 16.18
C SER A 113 -0.88 -11.69 15.73
N LEU A 114 -1.97 -12.19 16.28
CA LEU A 114 -2.58 -13.50 15.98
C LEU A 114 -3.01 -13.67 14.49
N ILE A 115 -2.76 -12.66 13.65
CA ILE A 115 -3.00 -12.66 12.20
C ILE A 115 -1.93 -13.51 11.45
N GLU A 116 -0.76 -13.77 12.07
CA GLU A 116 0.37 -14.50 11.47
C GLU A 116 0.01 -15.82 10.77
N GLN A 117 -1.00 -16.56 11.26
CA GLN A 117 -1.38 -17.84 10.66
C GLN A 117 -2.07 -17.67 9.29
N SER A 118 -2.82 -16.59 9.06
CA SER A 118 -3.53 -16.36 7.78
C SER A 118 -2.61 -15.78 6.69
N VAL A 119 -1.61 -14.98 7.07
CA VAL A 119 -0.69 -14.34 6.11
C VAL A 119 0.46 -15.26 5.69
N SER A 120 0.82 -16.26 6.51
CA SER A 120 1.89 -17.21 6.20
C SER A 120 1.71 -17.94 4.87
N THR A 121 0.45 -18.27 4.52
CA THR A 121 0.11 -18.91 3.24
C THR A 121 0.30 -17.95 2.05
N LEU A 122 0.15 -16.64 2.28
CA LEU A 122 0.38 -15.61 1.26
C LEU A 122 1.86 -15.29 1.09
N TYR A 123 2.62 -15.30 2.18
CA TYR A 123 4.08 -15.20 2.10
C TYR A 123 4.68 -16.32 1.25
N GLY A 124 4.08 -17.51 1.26
CA GLY A 124 4.48 -18.62 0.38
C GLY A 124 4.31 -18.36 -1.14
N ARG A 125 3.65 -17.28 -1.54
CA ARG A 125 3.56 -16.86 -2.96
C ARG A 125 4.74 -16.02 -3.41
N LEU A 126 5.56 -15.55 -2.45
CA LEU A 126 6.80 -14.85 -2.71
C LEU A 126 7.98 -15.72 -2.30
N THR A 127 9.08 -15.61 -3.02
CA THR A 127 10.35 -16.12 -2.51
C THR A 127 10.77 -15.35 -1.26
N HIS A 128 11.60 -15.97 -0.40
CA HIS A 128 12.15 -15.27 0.77
C HIS A 128 12.87 -13.96 0.40
N ARG A 129 13.51 -13.94 -0.77
CA ARG A 129 14.17 -12.75 -1.29
C ARG A 129 13.17 -11.66 -1.65
N GLU A 130 12.16 -11.97 -2.46
CA GLU A 130 11.10 -11.00 -2.81
C GLU A 130 10.42 -10.46 -1.55
N LEU A 131 10.10 -11.33 -0.59
CA LEU A 131 9.48 -10.90 0.66
C LEU A 131 10.36 -9.92 1.44
N GLY A 132 11.68 -10.13 1.45
CA GLY A 132 12.63 -9.19 2.06
C GLY A 132 12.70 -7.86 1.31
N GLU A 133 12.74 -7.91 -0.02
CA GLU A 133 12.73 -6.73 -0.89
C GLU A 133 11.45 -5.91 -0.68
N PHE A 134 10.28 -6.54 -0.70
CA PHE A 134 9.00 -5.87 -0.51
C PHE A 134 8.79 -5.32 0.91
N LYS A 135 9.48 -5.84 1.93
CA LYS A 135 9.44 -5.28 3.30
C LYS A 135 10.39 -4.11 3.50
N THR A 136 11.26 -3.81 2.53
CA THR A 136 12.22 -2.72 2.63
C THR A 136 11.53 -1.40 2.30
N PRO A 137 11.44 -0.44 3.24
CA PRO A 137 10.81 0.83 2.97
C PRO A 137 11.67 1.70 2.06
N GLN A 138 11.03 2.53 1.24
CA GLN A 138 11.77 3.50 0.43
C GLN A 138 12.32 4.66 1.25
N PHE A 139 11.59 5.06 2.30
CA PHE A 139 12.00 6.11 3.23
C PHE A 139 11.81 5.64 4.68
N VAL A 140 12.64 6.14 5.60
CA VAL A 140 12.52 5.87 7.04
C VAL A 140 12.58 7.19 7.78
N GLU A 141 11.60 7.42 8.64
CA GLU A 141 11.37 8.71 9.29
C GLU A 141 11.00 8.53 10.76
N LYS A 142 11.47 9.42 11.62
CA LYS A 142 11.27 9.30 13.07
C LYS A 142 9.80 9.45 13.49
N ASN A 143 9.05 10.30 12.79
CA ASN A 143 7.64 10.54 13.09
C ASN A 143 6.94 11.13 11.86
N LEU A 144 5.62 11.27 11.95
CA LEU A 144 4.81 11.83 10.87
C LEU A 144 5.24 13.25 10.47
N SER A 145 5.70 14.08 11.41
CA SER A 145 6.11 15.44 11.10
C SER A 145 7.38 15.47 10.25
N THR A 146 8.37 14.63 10.55
CA THR A 146 9.59 14.55 9.74
C THR A 146 9.30 13.95 8.37
N ALA A 147 8.42 12.94 8.29
CA ALA A 147 7.98 12.35 7.03
C ALA A 147 7.25 13.34 6.12
N ILE A 148 6.28 14.11 6.65
CA ILE A 148 5.57 15.13 5.86
C ILE A 148 6.55 16.18 5.34
N ARG A 149 7.48 16.64 6.17
CA ARG A 149 8.51 17.61 5.74
C ARG A 149 9.37 17.04 4.61
N MET A 150 9.86 15.82 4.76
CA MET A 150 10.63 15.12 3.72
C MET A 150 9.85 15.02 2.40
N ILE A 151 8.56 14.67 2.47
CA ILE A 151 7.70 14.62 1.27
C ILE A 151 7.57 15.98 0.62
N CYS A 152 7.25 17.03 1.39
CA CYS A 152 7.13 18.39 0.87
C CYS A 152 8.43 18.86 0.21
N GLU A 153 9.58 18.61 0.83
CA GLU A 153 10.89 18.92 0.24
C GLU A 153 11.13 18.14 -1.06
N SER A 154 10.82 16.85 -1.09
CA SER A 154 11.00 15.98 -2.26
C SER A 154 10.13 16.40 -3.45
N GLU A 155 8.91 16.87 -3.19
CA GLU A 155 7.96 17.34 -4.21
C GLU A 155 8.13 18.84 -4.51
N LYS A 156 9.12 19.51 -3.91
CA LYS A 156 9.36 20.97 -4.04
C LYS A 156 8.13 21.80 -3.69
N PHE A 157 7.37 21.35 -2.71
CA PHE A 157 6.20 22.04 -2.21
C PHE A 157 6.65 23.24 -1.38
N ASN A 158 6.58 24.44 -1.95
CA ASN A 158 6.87 25.67 -1.21
C ASN A 158 5.72 25.96 -0.24
N PHE A 159 6.00 25.93 1.07
CA PHE A 159 5.17 26.60 2.07
C PHE A 159 5.36 28.12 1.90
N ALA A 160 4.71 28.71 0.90
CA ALA A 160 4.35 30.11 0.99
C ALA A 160 3.05 30.17 1.81
N LEU A 161 3.20 30.20 3.14
CA LEU A 161 2.16 30.66 4.06
C LEU A 161 2.14 32.18 4.06
#